data_AF-A0A368FYA5-F1
#
_entry.id   AF-A0A368FYA5-F1
#
_cell.length_a   1.000
_cell.length_b   1.000
_cell.length_c   1.000
_cell.angle_alpha   90.00
_cell.angle_beta   90.00
_cell.angle_gamma   90.00
#
_symmetry.space_group_name_H-M   'P 1'
#
loop_
_entity.id
_entity.type
_entity.pdbx_description
1 polymer ?
#
loop_
_entity_poly.entity_id
_entity_poly.type
_entity_poly.pdbx_seq_one_letter_code
_entity_poly.pdbx_strand_id
1 'polypeptide(L)'
;MEKVVIWCLLALVVIGIIAAVAVVVILKFTGNKENADTNQKTMYYAMYLGDGAPMSRLPFMSPRYRSKCSLQMNVDNTRDSIMAMKDLNQKYSLILFTDSVEITPPMHTDDALTKLSKIEPKSPGSPFQQESVMKEFIKHRREKDLLVYYIPCEYDYRLALSLWMKQT
;
A
#
# COMPACT_ATOMS: atom_id res chain seq x y z
N MET A 1 22.46 -22.81 59.39
CA MET A 1 21.99 -21.52 58.82
C MET A 1 22.57 -21.26 57.43
N GLU A 2 23.82 -21.64 57.13
CA GLU A 2 24.46 -21.37 55.83
C GLU A 2 23.74 -21.96 54.61
N LYS A 3 23.22 -23.20 54.70
CA LYS A 3 22.54 -23.84 53.58
C LYS A 3 21.30 -23.06 53.11
N VAL A 4 20.49 -22.57 54.06
CA VAL A 4 19.25 -21.83 53.75
C VAL A 4 19.56 -20.51 53.04
N VAL A 5 20.65 -19.85 53.42
CA VAL A 5 21.11 -18.61 52.76
C VAL A 5 21.57 -18.89 51.33
N ILE A 6 22.27 -20.00 51.09
CA ILE A 6 22.71 -20.43 49.75
C ILE A 6 21.50 -20.76 48.85
N TRP A 7 20.49 -21.45 49.37
CA TRP A 7 19.27 -21.75 48.61
C TRP A 7 18.46 -20.49 48.26
N CYS A 8 18.38 -19.51 49.16
CA CYS A 8 17.75 -18.22 48.88
C CYS A 8 18.51 -17.42 47.81
N LEU A 9 19.85 -17.42 47.86
CA LEU A 9 20.66 -16.74 46.86
C LEU A 9 20.53 -17.40 45.47
N LEU A 10 20.49 -18.73 45.41
CA LEU A 10 20.27 -19.46 44.15
C LEU A 10 18.89 -19.15 43.56
N ALA A 11 17.84 -19.08 44.38
CA ALA A 11 16.50 -18.74 43.92
C ALA A 11 16.44 -17.31 43.31
N LEU A 12 17.10 -16.34 43.95
CA LEU A 12 17.18 -14.97 43.44
C LEU A 12 17.93 -14.87 42.11
N VAL A 13 19.02 -15.63 41.95
CA VAL A 13 19.79 -15.69 40.68
C VAL A 13 18.93 -16.26 39.55
N VAL A 14 18.18 -17.33 39.81
CA VAL A 14 17.30 -17.95 38.80
C VAL A 14 16.19 -16.98 38.35
N ILE A 15 15.57 -16.26 39.30
CA ILE A 15 14.54 -15.25 38.99
C ILE A 15 15.13 -14.12 38.15
N GLY A 16 16.34 -13.64 38.49
CA GLY A 16 17.04 -12.61 37.74
C GLY A 16 17.33 -13.03 36.29
N ILE A 17 17.75 -14.27 36.07
CA ILE A 17 18.01 -14.81 34.73
C ILE A 17 16.71 -14.89 33.92
N ILE A 18 15.62 -15.40 34.52
CA ILE A 18 14.33 -15.50 33.83
C ILE A 18 13.82 -14.11 33.43
N ALA A 19 13.92 -13.13 34.33
CA ALA A 19 13.55 -11.75 34.05
C ALA A 19 14.41 -11.14 32.93
N ALA A 20 15.72 -11.35 32.95
CA ALA A 20 16.63 -10.87 31.90
C ALA A 20 16.32 -11.49 30.54
N VAL A 21 16.04 -12.80 30.49
CA VAL A 21 15.65 -13.49 29.25
C VAL A 21 14.30 -12.96 28.75
N ALA A 22 13.30 -12.79 29.62
CA ALA A 22 12.02 -12.20 29.24
C ALA A 22 12.18 -10.78 28.69
N VAL A 23 13.02 -9.94 29.32
CA VAL A 23 13.33 -8.59 28.83
C VAL A 23 14.05 -8.62 27.48
N VAL A 24 14.99 -9.54 27.27
CA VAL A 24 15.69 -9.69 25.97
C VAL A 24 14.73 -10.20 24.88
N VAL A 25 13.85 -11.14 25.21
CA VAL A 25 12.82 -11.65 24.29
C VAL A 25 11.84 -10.54 23.94
N ILE A 26 11.32 -9.80 24.92
CA ILE A 26 10.46 -8.63 24.69
C ILE A 26 11.22 -7.57 23.88
N LEU A 27 12.46 -7.23 24.20
CA LEU A 27 13.25 -6.28 23.41
C LEU A 27 13.57 -6.79 22.00
N LYS A 28 13.68 -8.09 21.75
CA LYS A 28 13.86 -8.66 20.41
C LYS A 28 12.57 -8.72 19.60
N PHE A 29 11.42 -8.92 20.25
CA PHE A 29 10.10 -8.96 19.61
C PHE A 29 9.46 -7.57 19.48
N THR A 30 9.81 -6.63 20.36
CA THR A 30 9.28 -5.25 20.40
C THR A 30 10.31 -4.23 19.89
N GLY A 31 11.61 -4.49 20.06
CA GLY A 31 12.69 -3.63 19.60
C GLY A 31 13.16 -4.00 18.20
N ASN A 32 12.46 -3.49 17.18
CA ASN A 32 13.05 -2.64 16.13
C ASN A 32 12.01 -2.05 15.18
N LYS A 33 10.89 -1.51 15.69
CA LYS A 33 9.84 -0.92 14.82
C LYS A 33 9.48 0.53 15.10
N GLU A 34 10.17 1.23 16.00
CA GLU A 34 9.61 2.50 16.50
C GLU A 34 10.27 3.81 16.04
N ASN A 35 11.43 3.82 15.36
CA ASN A 35 12.06 5.12 15.02
C ASN A 35 12.61 5.29 13.59
N ALA A 36 12.50 4.28 12.71
CA ALA A 36 12.85 4.44 11.29
C ALA A 36 11.61 4.70 10.39
N ASP A 37 10.41 4.31 10.85
CA ASP A 37 9.22 4.19 9.99
C ASP A 37 8.29 5.42 10.03
N THR A 38 8.44 6.28 11.05
CA THR A 38 7.59 7.46 11.25
C THR A 38 7.90 8.60 10.29
N ASN A 39 9.10 8.65 9.69
CA ASN A 39 9.48 9.65 8.69
C ASN A 39 9.55 9.12 7.27
N GLN A 40 9.36 7.81 7.06
CA GLN A 40 9.41 7.22 5.73
C GLN A 40 8.07 7.46 5.03
N LYS A 41 8.09 8.33 4.03
CA LYS A 41 6.92 8.63 3.19
C LYS A 41 6.43 7.38 2.46
N THR A 42 5.12 7.27 2.27
CA THR A 42 4.50 6.25 1.41
C THR A 42 4.03 6.85 0.09
N MET A 43 4.41 6.21 -1.01
CA MET A 43 3.91 6.48 -2.34
C MET A 43 2.78 5.51 -2.66
N TYR A 44 1.57 6.03 -2.85
CA TYR A 44 0.38 5.27 -3.21
C TYR A 44 0.20 5.25 -4.72
N TYR A 45 -0.03 4.07 -5.30
CA TYR A 45 -0.41 3.91 -6.70
C TYR A 45 -1.80 3.31 -6.79
N ALA A 46 -2.75 4.10 -7.29
CA ALA A 46 -4.13 3.66 -7.50
C ALA A 46 -4.33 3.17 -8.94
N MET A 47 -4.79 1.92 -9.09
CA MET A 47 -4.98 1.25 -10.38
C MET A 47 -6.34 0.56 -10.46
N TYR A 48 -7.08 0.84 -11.53
CA TYR A 48 -8.32 0.15 -11.84
C TYR A 48 -8.04 -1.21 -12.45
N LEU A 49 -8.61 -2.26 -11.87
CA LEU A 49 -8.39 -3.64 -12.34
C LEU A 49 -9.33 -4.03 -13.48
N GLY A 50 -10.36 -3.23 -13.77
CA GLY A 50 -11.31 -3.49 -14.86
C GLY A 50 -10.80 -3.11 -16.24
N ASP A 51 -9.67 -2.40 -16.34
CA ASP A 51 -9.01 -2.07 -17.61
C ASP A 51 -8.26 -3.30 -18.15
N GLY A 52 -9.01 -4.30 -18.64
CA GLY A 52 -8.43 -5.46 -19.33
C GLY A 52 -7.65 -5.10 -20.60
N ALA A 53 -7.24 -6.11 -21.39
CA ALA A 53 -6.74 -5.86 -22.74
C ALA A 53 -7.75 -5.00 -23.52
N PRO A 54 -7.33 -4.07 -24.39
CA PRO A 54 -8.22 -3.07 -24.99
C PRO A 54 -9.33 -3.76 -25.79
N MET A 55 -10.48 -4.00 -25.16
CA MET A 55 -11.67 -4.50 -25.83
C MET A 55 -12.41 -3.31 -26.43
N SER A 56 -12.58 -3.41 -27.74
CA SER A 56 -13.27 -2.49 -28.63
C SER A 56 -14.71 -2.20 -28.19
N ARG A 57 -14.97 -1.17 -27.36
CA ARG A 57 -16.36 -0.72 -27.08
C ARG A 57 -16.62 0.79 -26.98
N LEU A 58 -15.61 1.66 -27.10
CA LEU A 58 -15.85 3.10 -27.24
C LEU A 58 -15.66 3.59 -28.69
N PRO A 59 -16.74 3.82 -29.45
CA PRO A 59 -16.65 4.28 -30.84
C PRO A 59 -16.00 5.68 -30.99
N PHE A 60 -15.91 6.45 -29.90
CA PHE A 60 -15.40 7.83 -29.91
C PHE A 60 -13.92 7.97 -29.51
N MET A 61 -13.29 6.93 -28.94
CA MET A 61 -11.86 7.00 -28.62
C MET A 61 -11.01 6.63 -29.83
N SER A 62 -10.06 7.50 -30.19
CA SER A 62 -9.16 7.22 -31.31
C SER A 62 -8.29 5.98 -31.01
N PRO A 63 -7.97 5.15 -32.02
CA PRO A 63 -7.16 3.93 -31.85
C PRO A 63 -5.82 4.18 -31.14
N ARG A 64 -5.25 5.38 -31.29
CA ARG A 64 -3.98 5.81 -30.70
C ARG A 64 -4.06 6.05 -29.17
N TYR A 65 -5.25 6.34 -28.63
CA TYR A 65 -5.50 6.43 -27.18
C TYR A 65 -5.85 5.07 -26.58
N ARG A 66 -6.48 4.17 -27.35
CA ARG A 66 -6.85 2.81 -26.91
C ARG A 66 -5.64 1.96 -26.53
N SER A 67 -4.51 2.13 -27.21
CA SER A 67 -3.27 1.41 -26.89
C SER A 67 -2.52 1.98 -25.68
N LYS A 68 -2.98 3.11 -25.12
CA LYS A 68 -2.30 3.85 -24.04
C LYS A 68 -3.05 3.81 -22.71
N CYS A 69 -4.07 2.96 -22.61
CA CYS A 69 -4.89 2.85 -21.43
C CYS A 69 -5.24 1.38 -21.21
N SER A 70 -4.44 0.71 -20.39
CA SER A 70 -4.63 -0.69 -19.99
C SER A 70 -4.04 -0.90 -18.59
N LEU A 71 -4.55 -1.89 -17.86
CA LEU A 71 -3.97 -2.29 -16.58
C LEU A 71 -2.49 -2.64 -16.71
N GLN A 72 -2.10 -3.35 -17.80
CA GLN A 72 -0.71 -3.71 -18.04
C GLN A 72 0.18 -2.47 -18.12
N MET A 73 -0.24 -1.43 -18.85
CA MET A 73 0.51 -0.19 -18.93
C MET A 73 0.61 0.52 -17.58
N ASN A 74 -0.46 0.50 -16.76
CA ASN A 74 -0.42 1.06 -15.41
C ASN A 74 0.56 0.29 -14.51
N VAL A 75 0.58 -1.04 -14.61
CA VAL A 75 1.54 -1.91 -13.89
C VAL A 75 2.96 -1.61 -14.33
N ASP A 76 3.22 -1.49 -15.63
CA ASP A 76 4.55 -1.22 -16.18
C ASP A 76 5.04 0.18 -15.78
N ASN A 77 4.19 1.21 -15.92
CA ASN A 77 4.50 2.57 -15.47
C ASN A 77 4.79 2.62 -13.96
N THR A 78 4.03 1.86 -13.16
CA THR A 78 4.26 1.78 -11.71
C THR A 78 5.59 1.10 -11.42
N ARG A 79 5.89 0.00 -12.11
CA ARG A 79 7.17 -0.71 -11.98
C ARG A 79 8.34 0.21 -12.29
N ASP A 80 8.28 0.92 -13.41
CA ASP A 80 9.34 1.84 -13.84
C ASP A 80 9.49 3.00 -12.84
N SER A 81 8.38 3.52 -12.32
CA SER A 81 8.38 4.56 -11.29
C SER A 81 9.04 4.09 -9.99
N ILE A 82 8.71 2.89 -9.50
CA ILE A 82 9.33 2.29 -8.31
C ILE A 82 10.82 2.04 -8.55
N MET A 83 11.19 1.49 -9.71
CA MET A 83 12.59 1.23 -10.05
C MET A 83 13.42 2.52 -10.15
N ALA A 84 12.86 3.59 -10.72
CA ALA A 84 13.51 4.89 -10.80
C ALA A 84 13.70 5.54 -9.42
N MET A 85 12.87 5.17 -8.43
CA MET A 85 12.91 5.68 -7.07
C MET A 85 13.43 4.66 -6.05
N LYS A 86 14.04 3.56 -6.50
CA LYS A 86 14.45 2.46 -5.61
C LYS A 86 15.45 2.88 -4.52
N ASP A 87 16.24 3.91 -4.80
CA ASP A 87 17.28 4.42 -3.90
C ASP A 87 16.73 5.50 -2.94
N LEU A 88 15.46 5.88 -3.07
CA LEU A 88 14.79 6.80 -2.14
C LEU A 88 14.33 6.04 -0.89
N ASN A 89 14.50 6.65 0.28
CA ASN A 89 13.96 6.12 1.53
C ASN A 89 12.44 6.36 1.62
N GLN A 90 11.67 5.53 0.92
CA GLN A 90 10.20 5.58 0.88
C GLN A 90 9.58 4.18 0.79
N LYS A 91 8.30 4.07 1.17
CA LYS A 91 7.49 2.86 1.02
C LYS A 91 6.50 3.00 -0.11
N TYR A 92 5.92 1.87 -0.51
CA TYR A 92 4.98 1.79 -1.62
C TYR A 92 3.69 1.11 -1.17
N SER A 93 2.54 1.65 -1.56
CA SER A 93 1.24 1.02 -1.33
C SER A 93 0.44 1.04 -2.61
N LEU A 94 -0.35 0.00 -2.85
CA LEU A 94 -1.19 -0.14 -4.03
C LEU A 94 -2.64 -0.01 -3.59
N ILE A 95 -3.37 0.87 -4.27
CA ILE A 95 -4.83 0.98 -4.16
C ILE A 95 -5.41 0.30 -5.40
N LEU A 96 -5.86 -0.93 -5.24
CA LEU A 96 -6.39 -1.74 -6.33
C LEU A 96 -7.91 -1.67 -6.26
N PHE A 97 -8.57 -1.33 -7.36
CA PHE A 97 -10.01 -1.11 -7.30
C PHE A 97 -10.78 -1.61 -8.53
N THR A 98 -12.02 -2.04 -8.28
CA THR A 98 -13.08 -2.32 -9.25
C THR A 98 -14.34 -1.57 -8.79
N ASP A 99 -15.38 -2.28 -8.40
CA ASP A 99 -16.52 -1.86 -7.59
C ASP A 99 -16.19 -1.79 -6.08
N SER A 100 -15.09 -2.40 -5.66
CA SER A 100 -14.54 -2.31 -4.30
C SER A 100 -13.11 -1.77 -4.34
N VAL A 101 -12.62 -1.28 -3.20
CA VAL A 101 -11.27 -0.75 -3.04
C VAL A 101 -10.49 -1.63 -2.07
N GLU A 102 -9.32 -2.10 -2.50
CA GLU A 102 -8.35 -2.83 -1.68
C GLU A 102 -7.07 -1.99 -1.58
N ILE A 103 -6.60 -1.75 -0.35
CA ILE A 103 -5.33 -1.05 -0.11
C ILE A 103 -4.34 -2.03 0.51
N THR A 104 -3.17 -2.15 -0.10
CA THR A 104 -2.09 -2.95 0.48
C THR A 104 -1.43 -2.18 1.63
N PRO A 105 -0.93 -2.86 2.67
CA PRO A 105 -0.04 -2.21 3.64
C PRO A 105 1.20 -1.60 2.92
N PRO A 106 1.84 -0.57 3.50
CA PRO A 106 3.09 -0.04 2.96
C PRO A 106 4.19 -1.09 2.89
N MET A 107 4.80 -1.24 1.72
CA MET A 107 5.79 -2.27 1.37
C MET A 107 7.12 -1.64 0.96
N HIS A 108 8.20 -2.41 1.09
CA HIS A 108 9.48 -2.07 0.48
C HIS A 108 9.46 -2.36 -1.03
N THR A 109 10.47 -1.87 -1.75
CA THR A 109 10.60 -1.97 -3.21
C THR A 109 10.35 -3.39 -3.72
N ASP A 110 11.06 -4.40 -3.21
CA ASP A 110 10.98 -5.78 -3.71
C ASP A 110 9.60 -6.41 -3.50
N ASP A 111 8.98 -6.15 -2.35
CA ASP A 111 7.64 -6.62 -2.02
C ASP A 111 6.60 -5.96 -2.94
N ALA A 112 6.74 -4.65 -3.18
CA ALA A 112 5.86 -3.91 -4.06
C ALA A 112 5.97 -4.41 -5.52
N LEU A 113 7.19 -4.64 -6.01
CA LEU A 113 7.44 -5.21 -7.34
C LEU A 113 6.88 -6.63 -7.46
N THR A 114 7.06 -7.44 -6.42
CA THR A 114 6.48 -8.80 -6.35
C THR A 114 4.96 -8.75 -6.37
N LYS A 115 4.34 -7.82 -5.63
CA LYS A 115 2.88 -7.64 -5.63
C LYS A 115 2.40 -7.17 -7.01
N LEU A 116 3.08 -6.22 -7.66
CA LEU A 116 2.75 -5.75 -9.01
C LEU A 116 2.77 -6.89 -10.04
N SER A 117 3.74 -7.80 -9.99
CA SER A 117 3.82 -8.94 -10.92
C SER A 117 2.67 -9.94 -10.81
N LYS A 118 1.90 -9.88 -9.72
CA LYS A 118 0.76 -10.77 -9.44
C LYS A 118 -0.58 -10.08 -9.65
N ILE A 119 -0.59 -8.85 -10.15
CA ILE A 119 -1.83 -8.13 -10.46
C ILE A 119 -2.41 -8.71 -11.75
N GLU A 120 -3.65 -9.14 -11.65
CA GLU A 120 -4.44 -9.62 -12.77
C GLU A 120 -5.69 -8.75 -12.96
N PRO A 121 -6.20 -8.61 -14.20
CA PRO A 121 -7.46 -7.94 -14.45
C PRO A 121 -8.61 -8.59 -13.66
N LYS A 122 -9.55 -7.76 -13.20
CA LYS A 122 -10.78 -8.20 -12.53
C LYS A 122 -11.99 -7.56 -13.18
N SER A 123 -12.99 -8.38 -13.52
CA SER A 123 -14.26 -7.87 -14.03
C SER A 123 -15.03 -7.14 -12.93
N PRO A 124 -15.53 -5.91 -13.18
CA PRO A 124 -16.37 -5.21 -12.20
C PRO A 124 -17.74 -5.90 -12.08
N GLY A 125 -18.22 -6.08 -10.84
CA GLY A 125 -19.58 -6.58 -10.58
C GLY A 125 -20.65 -5.48 -10.66
N SER A 126 -20.25 -4.21 -10.53
CA SER A 126 -21.12 -3.04 -10.57
C SER A 126 -20.36 -1.77 -11.00
N PRO A 127 -21.05 -0.65 -11.32
CA PRO A 127 -20.40 0.61 -11.67
C PRO A 127 -19.52 1.16 -10.54
N PHE A 128 -18.32 1.61 -10.90
CA PHE A 128 -17.33 2.14 -9.96
C PHE A 128 -17.67 3.55 -9.45
N GLN A 129 -17.54 3.76 -8.14
CA GLN A 129 -17.57 5.08 -7.51
C GLN A 129 -16.15 5.59 -7.24
N GLN A 130 -15.69 6.49 -8.11
CA GLN A 130 -14.43 7.25 -8.04
C GLN A 130 -14.07 7.77 -6.65
N GLU A 131 -15.07 8.32 -5.97
CA GLU A 131 -14.92 8.92 -4.65
C GLU A 131 -14.37 7.93 -3.63
N SER A 132 -14.65 6.64 -3.78
CA SER A 132 -14.23 5.60 -2.84
C SER A 132 -12.70 5.48 -2.80
N VAL A 133 -12.00 5.61 -3.93
CA VAL A 133 -10.53 5.57 -3.96
C VAL A 133 -9.93 6.77 -3.21
N MET A 134 -10.48 7.97 -3.44
CA MET A 134 -10.00 9.18 -2.77
C MET A 134 -10.34 9.17 -1.28
N LYS A 135 -11.53 8.72 -0.89
CA LYS A 135 -11.94 8.54 0.51
C LYS A 135 -11.00 7.58 1.24
N GLU A 136 -10.70 6.44 0.63
CA GLU A 136 -9.79 5.47 1.22
C GLU A 136 -8.33 5.97 1.28
N PHE A 137 -7.86 6.72 0.28
CA PHE A 137 -6.56 7.39 0.35
C PHE A 137 -6.52 8.42 1.48
N ILE A 138 -7.51 9.32 1.58
CA ILE A 138 -7.57 10.35 2.63
C ILE A 138 -7.61 9.72 4.03
N LYS A 139 -8.32 8.61 4.18
CA LYS A 139 -8.41 7.87 5.45
C LYS A 139 -7.08 7.26 5.90
N HIS A 140 -6.24 6.83 4.96
CA HIS A 140 -5.00 6.11 5.26
C HIS A 140 -3.72 6.95 5.12
N ARG A 141 -3.78 8.08 4.42
CA ARG A 141 -2.60 8.92 4.15
C ARG A 141 -2.09 9.63 5.41
N ARG A 142 -0.77 9.82 5.46
CA ARG A 142 -0.10 10.79 6.33
C ARG A 142 0.22 12.06 5.56
N GLU A 143 0.65 13.12 6.24
CA GLU A 143 0.87 14.45 5.65
C GLU A 143 1.83 14.48 4.46
N LYS A 144 2.86 13.62 4.46
CA LYS A 144 3.90 13.59 3.41
C LYS A 144 3.61 12.57 2.31
N ASP A 145 2.58 11.75 2.48
CA ASP A 145 2.27 10.66 1.55
C ASP A 145 1.71 11.23 0.22
N LEU A 146 2.08 10.59 -0.88
CA LEU A 146 1.66 11.01 -2.22
C LEU A 146 0.83 9.94 -2.90
N LEU A 147 0.00 10.37 -3.84
CA LEU A 147 -0.83 9.52 -4.67
C LEU A 147 -0.52 9.74 -6.14
N VAL A 148 -0.24 8.65 -6.85
CA VAL A 148 -0.38 8.55 -8.31
C VAL A 148 -1.65 7.78 -8.59
N TYR A 149 -2.58 8.43 -9.30
CA TYR A 149 -3.86 7.84 -9.63
C TYR A 149 -3.98 7.62 -11.13
N TYR A 150 -3.92 6.35 -11.56
CA TYR A 150 -4.20 5.96 -12.94
C TYR A 150 -5.71 5.93 -13.16
N ILE A 151 -6.17 6.86 -14.00
CA ILE A 151 -7.59 7.04 -14.31
C ILE A 151 -8.07 5.88 -15.20
N PRO A 152 -9.22 5.24 -14.88
CA PRO A 152 -9.83 4.22 -15.72
C PRO A 152 -10.05 4.66 -17.16
N CYS A 153 -9.99 3.74 -18.11
CA CYS A 153 -10.13 4.05 -19.53
C CYS A 153 -11.56 4.43 -19.93
N GLU A 154 -12.55 3.77 -19.33
CA GLU A 154 -13.98 4.08 -19.52
C GLU A 154 -14.48 4.94 -18.36
N TYR A 155 -14.08 6.21 -18.37
CA TYR A 155 -14.47 7.19 -17.35
C TYR A 155 -15.69 8.01 -17.79
N ASP A 156 -16.78 8.00 -17.02
CA ASP A 156 -17.88 8.96 -17.21
C ASP A 156 -17.62 10.26 -16.43
N TYR A 157 -17.15 11.28 -17.14
CA TYR A 157 -16.80 12.59 -16.57
C TYR A 157 -18.01 13.45 -16.17
N ARG A 158 -19.24 13.03 -16.48
CA ARG A 158 -20.44 13.81 -16.14
C ARG A 158 -20.64 14.00 -14.64
N LEU A 159 -20.10 13.11 -13.81
CA LEU A 159 -20.16 13.19 -12.34
C LEU A 159 -18.98 13.93 -11.70
N ALA A 160 -17.83 14.05 -12.37
CA ALA A 160 -16.65 14.71 -11.79
C ALA A 160 -16.79 16.25 -11.73
N LEU A 161 -17.51 16.84 -12.68
CA LEU A 161 -17.71 18.29 -12.74
C LEU A 161 -18.56 18.83 -11.58
N SER A 162 -19.50 18.04 -11.05
CA SER A 162 -20.41 18.48 -9.98
C SER A 162 -19.73 18.54 -8.59
N LEU A 163 -18.62 17.82 -8.41
CA LEU A 163 -17.89 17.75 -7.14
C LEU A 163 -16.91 18.91 -6.98
N TRP A 164 -16.21 19.32 -8.05
CA TRP A 164 -15.32 20.48 -8.01
C TRP A 164 -16.08 21.77 -7.68
N MET A 165 -17.32 21.90 -8.17
CA MET A 165 -18.19 23.06 -7.87
C MET A 165 -18.80 23.03 -6.46
N LYS A 166 -18.75 21.91 -5.73
CA LYS A 166 -19.29 21.81 -4.36
C LYS A 166 -18.24 22.07 -3.26
N GLN A 167 -16.96 22.13 -3.61
CA GLN A 167 -15.85 22.38 -2.68
C GLN A 167 -15.26 23.80 -2.76
N THR A 168 -15.77 24.64 -3.66
CA THR A 168 -15.57 26.10 -3.72
C THR A 168 -16.78 26.82 -3.19
#